data_AF-A0A0J9SK08-F1
#
_entry.id   AF-A0A0J9SK08-F1
#
_cell.length_a   1.000
_cell.length_b   1.000
_cell.length_c   1.000
_cell.angle_alpha   90.00
_cell.angle_beta   90.00
_cell.angle_gamma   90.00
#
_symmetry.space_group_name_H-M   'P 1'
#
loop_
_entity.id
_entity.type
_entity.pdbx_description
1 polymer ?
#
loop_
_entity_poly.entity_id
_entity_poly.type
_entity_poly.pdbx_seq_one_letter_code
_entity_poly.pdbx_strand_id
1 'polypeptide(L)'
;MKSIFVLPLASIALFALSAAAVKKGCCYGMNPTKFNSVPLCKKPSYIRPPLTTLELEEYYRRLDVSDLEKKYEWDCFFEHQKDKIEKYLSAQMDHAVQKMEKDWDEWMRKTENKWMHFNPDMQKEYNCSVYPEALKWGVTKWISWFHEKGLSCLKKDFQKYIASARKAYRDYMLSCVLEMNKSYAKEFCSRPWKLYDDYVCKKWEKRGSRDSPFYVIMRLQWCQWANRNRREKEQWKNLMQEMAKKYVNVLNCPDYRDWKKDKMDFYKEWLRTFTKAWITDEQWTKWTEERKQYILTKKPDTQKSAGKKPAAKKTTTKKPATKKTTTQKKNVKT
;
A
#
# COMPACT_ATOMS: atom_id res chain seq x y z
N MET A 1 8.48 -28.29 6.73
CA MET A 1 7.70 -27.75 5.60
C MET A 1 8.42 -26.52 5.06
N LYS A 2 8.64 -26.49 3.74
CA LYS A 2 9.52 -25.55 3.02
C LYS A 2 9.00 -24.10 3.16
N SER A 3 9.85 -23.21 3.68
CA SER A 3 9.58 -21.77 3.77
C SER A 3 9.78 -21.14 2.40
N ILE A 4 8.69 -20.77 1.74
CA ILE A 4 8.71 -19.99 0.50
C ILE A 4 8.88 -18.52 0.92
N PHE A 5 10.10 -18.02 0.81
CA PHE A 5 10.39 -16.59 0.87
C PHE A 5 9.79 -15.90 -0.35
N VAL A 6 8.60 -15.30 -0.18
CA VAL A 6 8.08 -14.33 -1.15
C VAL A 6 8.55 -12.94 -0.71
N LEU A 7 9.72 -12.54 -1.20
CA LEU A 7 10.10 -11.12 -1.25
C LEU A 7 9.08 -10.42 -2.17
N PRO A 8 8.35 -9.39 -1.72
CA PRO A 8 7.38 -8.73 -2.59
C PRO A 8 8.12 -7.89 -3.63
N LEU A 9 7.79 -8.15 -4.91
CA LEU A 9 8.20 -7.49 -6.15
C LEU A 9 7.96 -5.96 -6.21
N ALA A 10 7.61 -5.32 -5.10
CA ALA A 10 7.23 -3.91 -5.03
C ALA A 10 8.43 -2.94 -5.17
N SER A 11 9.66 -3.38 -4.87
CA SER A 11 10.85 -2.51 -4.97
C SER A 11 11.30 -2.22 -6.40
N ILE A 12 10.88 -3.03 -7.39
CA ILE A 12 11.28 -2.85 -8.80
C ILE A 12 10.26 -1.99 -9.56
N ALA A 13 8.97 -2.06 -9.21
CA ALA A 13 7.91 -1.36 -9.94
C ALA A 13 7.85 0.17 -9.68
N LEU A 14 8.21 0.63 -8.48
CA LEU A 14 8.07 2.05 -8.11
C LEU A 14 9.07 2.97 -8.83
N PHE A 15 10.25 2.48 -9.19
CA PHE A 15 11.21 3.22 -10.03
C PHE A 15 11.01 2.98 -11.53
N ALA A 16 10.21 1.98 -11.91
CA ALA A 16 9.88 1.71 -13.31
C ALA A 16 8.92 2.76 -13.88
N LEU A 17 8.11 3.44 -13.07
CA LEU A 17 7.16 4.45 -13.57
C LEU A 17 7.79 5.80 -13.90
N SER A 18 8.94 6.17 -13.30
CA SER A 18 9.75 7.29 -13.80
C SER A 18 10.69 6.87 -14.94
N ALA A 19 11.03 5.58 -15.03
CA ALA A 19 11.87 5.03 -16.10
C ALA A 19 11.10 4.61 -17.38
N ALA A 20 9.78 4.42 -17.31
CA ALA A 20 8.96 4.05 -18.47
C ALA A 20 8.85 5.16 -19.52
N ALA A 21 9.19 6.41 -19.15
CA ALA A 21 9.35 7.52 -20.09
C ALA A 21 10.70 7.50 -20.84
N VAL A 22 11.63 6.57 -20.51
CA VAL A 22 12.97 6.48 -21.10
C VAL A 22 13.30 5.02 -21.43
N LYS A 23 12.42 4.37 -22.20
CA LYS A 23 12.79 3.16 -22.95
C LYS A 23 12.97 3.53 -24.43
N LYS A 24 14.21 3.79 -24.84
CA LYS A 24 14.87 3.30 -26.07
C LYS A 24 16.13 4.13 -26.42
N GLY A 25 17.28 3.44 -26.56
CA GLY A 25 18.49 3.88 -27.29
C GLY A 25 19.37 4.89 -26.55
N CYS A 26 20.69 4.99 -26.72
CA CYS A 26 21.64 4.37 -27.64
C CYS A 26 23.05 4.61 -27.10
N CYS A 27 23.80 3.53 -26.85
CA CYS A 27 25.19 3.43 -27.29
C CYS A 27 25.23 2.10 -28.05
N TYR A 28 25.66 2.14 -29.32
CA TYR A 28 25.57 1.09 -30.35
C TYR A 28 24.24 1.02 -31.13
N GLY A 29 24.34 1.26 -32.43
CA GLY A 29 23.33 0.95 -33.44
C GLY A 29 22.34 2.07 -33.79
N MET A 30 22.73 3.01 -34.65
CA MET A 30 21.75 3.67 -35.53
C MET A 30 21.76 2.96 -36.88
N ASN A 31 20.64 2.33 -37.24
CA ASN A 31 20.43 1.81 -38.59
C ASN A 31 20.42 3.00 -39.60
N PRO A 32 21.15 2.91 -40.73
CA PRO A 32 21.24 4.00 -41.70
C PRO A 32 20.00 4.19 -42.59
N THR A 33 18.96 3.37 -42.42
CA THR A 33 17.83 3.33 -43.36
C THR A 33 16.54 3.85 -42.71
N LYS A 34 16.37 5.18 -42.72
CA LYS A 34 15.07 5.91 -42.82
C LYS A 34 15.30 7.41 -42.63
N PHE A 35 15.82 8.06 -43.67
CA PHE A 35 15.73 9.52 -43.85
C PHE A 35 15.31 9.76 -45.30
N ASN A 36 14.02 9.55 -45.59
CA ASN A 36 13.46 9.88 -46.89
C ASN A 36 12.81 11.27 -46.86
N SER A 37 13.28 12.07 -47.82
CA SER A 37 12.81 13.37 -48.30
C SER A 37 13.12 14.61 -47.44
N VAL A 38 13.90 15.49 -48.06
CA VAL A 38 14.20 16.86 -47.66
C VAL A 38 13.05 17.76 -48.12
N PRO A 39 12.44 18.61 -47.27
CA PRO A 39 11.49 19.62 -47.71
C PRO A 39 12.15 20.71 -48.57
N LEU A 40 11.42 21.23 -49.56
CA LEU A 40 11.83 22.17 -50.61
C LEU A 40 12.24 23.60 -50.16
N CYS A 41 12.63 23.82 -48.89
CA CYS A 41 13.16 25.11 -48.43
C CYS A 41 14.70 25.22 -48.51
N LYS A 42 15.39 24.28 -49.17
CA LYS A 42 16.82 24.41 -49.53
C LYS A 42 17.00 25.43 -50.67
N LYS A 43 17.03 26.73 -50.32
CA LYS A 43 17.96 27.68 -50.95
C LYS A 43 19.12 27.89 -49.98
N PRO A 44 20.39 27.82 -50.42
CA PRO A 44 21.53 28.05 -49.54
C PRO A 44 21.65 29.55 -49.25
N SER A 45 20.88 30.04 -48.28
CA SER A 45 21.18 31.34 -47.67
C SER A 45 22.27 31.12 -46.63
N TYR A 46 23.51 31.43 -47.00
CA TYR A 46 24.70 31.45 -46.14
C TYR A 46 24.91 30.18 -45.31
N ILE A 47 25.43 29.12 -45.95
CA ILE A 47 26.11 28.06 -45.20
C ILE A 47 27.35 28.72 -44.61
N ARG A 48 27.30 29.06 -43.31
CA ARG A 48 28.49 29.48 -42.57
C ARG A 48 29.60 28.48 -42.87
N PRO A 49 30.84 28.92 -43.17
CA PRO A 49 31.97 28.03 -43.30
C PRO A 49 32.06 27.09 -42.08
N PRO A 50 32.59 25.87 -42.24
CA PRO A 50 32.95 25.03 -41.11
C PRO A 50 33.75 25.84 -40.09
N LEU A 51 33.49 25.61 -38.81
CA LEU A 51 34.24 26.28 -37.74
C LEU A 51 35.74 26.05 -37.92
N THR A 52 36.52 27.10 -37.67
CA THR A 52 37.98 26.98 -37.60
C THR A 52 38.38 26.09 -36.42
N THR A 53 39.59 25.51 -36.50
CA THR A 53 40.16 24.71 -35.41
C THR A 53 40.18 25.48 -34.09
N LEU A 54 40.53 26.77 -34.14
CA LEU A 54 40.63 27.63 -32.97
C LEU A 54 39.25 27.92 -32.33
N GLU A 55 38.22 28.14 -33.16
CA GLU A 55 36.84 28.30 -32.67
C GLU A 55 36.29 27.00 -32.05
N LEU A 56 36.65 25.84 -32.60
CA LEU A 56 36.28 24.53 -32.04
C LEU A 56 36.96 24.31 -30.69
N GLU A 57 38.25 24.58 -30.57
CA GLU A 57 39.02 24.46 -29.33
C GLU A 57 38.48 25.38 -28.22
N GLU A 58 38.18 26.64 -28.53
CA GLU A 58 37.60 27.57 -27.57
C GLU A 58 36.19 27.14 -27.13
N TYR A 59 35.40 26.60 -28.05
CA TYR A 59 34.09 26.07 -27.71
C TYR A 59 34.19 24.84 -26.80
N TYR A 60 35.09 23.89 -27.09
CA TYR A 60 35.33 22.73 -26.23
C TYR A 60 35.78 23.14 -24.83
N ARG A 61 36.71 24.10 -24.72
CA ARG A 61 37.15 24.62 -23.42
C ARG A 61 35.98 25.18 -22.61
N ARG A 62 35.08 25.95 -23.22
CA ARG A 62 33.90 26.51 -22.55
C ARG A 62 32.91 25.42 -22.13
N LEU A 63 32.69 24.41 -22.97
CA LEU A 63 31.85 23.26 -22.61
C LEU A 63 32.40 22.52 -21.40
N ASP A 64 33.71 22.22 -21.39
CA ASP A 64 34.33 21.46 -20.32
C ASP A 64 34.29 22.22 -18.98
N VAL A 65 34.58 23.52 -18.98
CA VAL A 65 34.44 24.37 -17.77
C VAL A 65 33.00 24.36 -17.27
N SER A 66 32.02 24.55 -18.16
CA SER A 66 30.60 24.52 -17.79
C SER A 66 30.17 23.15 -17.24
N ASP A 67 30.68 22.06 -17.79
CA ASP A 67 30.38 20.70 -17.33
C ASP A 67 30.98 20.40 -15.95
N LEU A 68 32.16 20.95 -15.66
CA LEU A 68 32.79 20.88 -14.33
C LEU A 68 32.00 21.65 -13.27
N GLU A 69 31.55 22.86 -13.58
CA GLU A 69 30.70 23.66 -12.69
C GLU A 69 29.37 22.94 -12.38
N LYS A 70 28.71 22.40 -13.41
CA LYS A 70 27.48 21.63 -13.26
C LYS A 70 27.69 20.37 -12.42
N LYS A 71 28.84 19.71 -12.57
CA LYS A 71 29.21 18.56 -11.74
C LYS A 71 29.40 18.98 -10.27
N TYR A 72 30.14 20.05 -10.01
CA TYR A 72 30.34 20.56 -8.66
C TYR A 72 29.01 20.94 -7.99
N GLU A 73 28.13 21.63 -8.72
CA GLU A 73 26.78 21.95 -8.27
C GLU A 73 25.97 20.71 -7.88
N TRP A 74 26.05 19.65 -8.68
CA TRP A 74 25.43 18.37 -8.37
C TRP A 74 26.02 17.74 -7.12
N ASP A 75 27.35 17.66 -7.02
CA ASP A 75 28.03 17.01 -5.90
C ASP A 75 27.69 17.72 -4.58
N CYS A 76 27.71 19.06 -4.55
CA CYS A 76 27.29 19.85 -3.39
C CYS A 76 25.81 19.64 -3.03
N PHE A 77 24.92 19.66 -4.02
CA PHE A 77 23.51 19.40 -3.81
C PHE A 77 23.29 17.99 -3.24
N PHE A 78 23.92 16.99 -3.84
CA PHE A 78 23.73 15.58 -3.51
C PHE A 78 24.19 15.27 -2.08
N GLU A 79 25.36 15.77 -1.67
CA GLU A 79 25.84 15.60 -0.29
C GLU A 79 24.94 16.31 0.72
N HIS A 80 24.48 17.54 0.43
CA HIS A 80 23.54 18.23 1.30
C HIS A 80 22.21 17.46 1.44
N GLN A 81 21.69 16.91 0.35
CA GLN A 81 20.44 16.14 0.39
C GLN A 81 20.59 14.83 1.16
N LYS A 82 21.74 14.15 1.10
CA LYS A 82 21.97 12.91 1.88
C LYS A 82 21.72 13.15 3.37
N ASP A 83 22.39 14.14 3.94
CA ASP A 83 22.27 14.48 5.38
C ASP A 83 20.84 14.93 5.73
N LYS A 84 20.24 15.81 4.91
CA LYS A 84 18.85 16.27 5.09
C LYS A 84 17.85 15.12 5.10
N ILE A 85 17.97 14.19 4.15
CA ILE A 85 17.07 13.04 4.00
C ILE A 85 17.27 12.07 5.15
N GLU A 86 18.51 11.80 5.54
CA GLU A 86 18.83 10.89 6.64
C GLU A 86 18.24 11.38 7.96
N LYS A 87 18.43 12.68 8.28
CA LYS A 87 17.83 13.31 9.47
C LYS A 87 16.31 13.27 9.43
N TYR A 88 15.71 13.63 8.28
CA TYR A 88 14.27 13.60 8.11
C TYR A 88 13.70 12.19 8.33
N LEU A 89 14.26 11.18 7.65
CA LEU A 89 13.76 9.80 7.74
C LEU A 89 13.97 9.19 9.12
N SER A 90 15.07 9.53 9.82
CA SER A 90 15.26 9.12 11.20
C SER A 90 14.17 9.68 12.11
N ALA A 91 13.87 10.98 12.03
CA ALA A 91 12.80 11.58 12.82
C ALA A 91 11.42 10.99 12.48
N GLN A 92 11.16 10.68 11.20
CA GLN A 92 9.91 10.03 10.79
C GLN A 92 9.80 8.59 11.29
N MET A 93 10.93 7.86 11.39
CA MET A 93 10.98 6.53 11.98
C MET A 93 10.56 6.57 13.44
N ASP A 94 11.14 7.48 14.23
CA ASP A 94 10.82 7.63 15.66
C ASP A 94 9.33 7.96 15.84
N HIS A 95 8.82 8.89 15.04
CA HIS A 95 7.40 9.22 15.03
C HIS A 95 6.51 8.01 14.67
N ALA A 96 6.91 7.20 13.70
CA ALA A 96 6.18 5.99 13.31
C ALA A 96 6.14 4.96 14.45
N VAL A 97 7.24 4.77 15.18
CA VAL A 97 7.30 3.87 16.35
C VAL A 97 6.40 4.38 17.47
N GLN A 98 6.44 5.68 17.80
CA GLN A 98 5.54 6.27 18.80
C GLN A 98 4.07 6.14 18.43
N LYS A 99 3.74 6.28 17.15
CA LYS A 99 2.37 6.07 16.67
C LYS A 99 1.94 4.61 16.84
N MET A 100 2.82 3.65 16.54
CA MET A 100 2.54 2.23 16.76
C MET A 100 2.28 1.90 18.23
N GLU A 101 2.91 2.61 19.15
CA GLU A 101 2.66 2.47 20.58
C GLU A 101 1.24 2.93 20.96
N LYS A 102 0.82 4.10 20.48
CA LYS A 102 -0.55 4.60 20.71
C LYS A 102 -1.60 3.70 20.07
N ASP A 103 -1.34 3.22 18.85
CA ASP A 103 -2.23 2.31 18.13
C ASP A 103 -2.35 0.96 18.86
N TRP A 104 -1.30 0.53 19.57
CA TRP A 104 -1.30 -0.69 20.38
C TRP A 104 -2.24 -0.57 21.58
N ASP A 105 -2.13 0.51 22.35
CA ASP A 105 -2.96 0.71 23.53
C ASP A 105 -4.46 0.76 23.17
N GLU A 106 -4.77 1.48 22.10
CA GLU A 106 -6.14 1.55 21.59
C GLU A 106 -6.63 0.20 21.06
N TRP A 107 -5.77 -0.58 20.40
CA TRP A 107 -6.12 -1.92 19.94
C TRP A 107 -6.37 -2.88 21.11
N MET A 108 -5.54 -2.85 22.15
CA MET A 108 -5.72 -3.65 23.36
C MET A 108 -7.05 -3.34 24.03
N ARG A 109 -7.32 -2.05 24.28
CA ARG A 109 -8.57 -1.60 24.89
C ARG A 109 -9.81 -2.04 24.09
N LYS A 110 -9.76 -1.90 22.76
CA LYS A 110 -10.84 -2.35 21.87
C LYS A 110 -11.02 -3.86 21.90
N THR A 111 -9.92 -4.61 21.90
CA THR A 111 -9.94 -6.07 21.91
C THR A 111 -10.53 -6.59 23.21
N GLU A 112 -10.05 -6.07 24.34
CA GLU A 112 -10.58 -6.43 25.66
C GLU A 112 -12.07 -6.11 25.76
N ASN A 113 -12.48 -4.88 25.43
CA ASN A 113 -13.89 -4.51 25.44
C ASN A 113 -14.74 -5.40 24.52
N LYS A 114 -14.24 -5.71 23.31
CA LYS A 114 -14.94 -6.58 22.37
C LYS A 114 -15.20 -7.98 22.94
N TRP A 115 -14.25 -8.54 23.70
CA TRP A 115 -14.35 -9.87 24.28
C TRP A 115 -15.04 -9.89 25.65
N MET A 116 -15.19 -8.73 26.30
CA MET A 116 -15.98 -8.57 27.52
C MET A 116 -17.48 -8.36 27.27
N HIS A 117 -17.91 -8.31 26.01
CA HIS A 117 -19.30 -8.04 25.64
C HIS A 117 -19.77 -8.99 24.52
N PHE A 118 -21.08 -9.23 24.45
CA PHE A 118 -21.69 -10.02 23.39
C PHE A 118 -21.45 -9.36 22.02
N ASN A 119 -20.81 -10.12 21.13
CA ASN A 119 -20.58 -9.71 19.74
C ASN A 119 -21.54 -10.46 18.79
N PRO A 120 -22.53 -9.78 18.18
CA PRO A 120 -23.48 -10.43 17.28
C PRO A 120 -22.84 -10.91 15.97
N ASP A 121 -21.67 -10.37 15.59
CA ASP A 121 -20.96 -10.69 14.36
C ASP A 121 -19.90 -11.80 14.54
N MET A 122 -19.85 -12.47 15.70
CA MET A 122 -18.87 -13.54 16.00
C MET A 122 -18.80 -14.62 14.91
N GLN A 123 -19.94 -15.05 14.38
CA GLN A 123 -19.98 -16.04 13.30
C GLN A 123 -19.37 -15.51 12.01
N LYS A 124 -19.63 -14.24 11.66
CA LYS A 124 -19.09 -13.61 10.46
C LYS A 124 -17.58 -13.37 10.57
N GLU A 125 -17.12 -12.92 11.73
CA GLU A 125 -15.72 -12.53 11.96
C GLU A 125 -14.79 -13.72 12.16
N TYR A 126 -15.28 -14.78 12.84
CA TYR A 126 -14.44 -15.89 13.29
C TYR A 126 -14.88 -17.27 12.80
N ASN A 127 -16.06 -17.37 12.16
CA ASN A 127 -16.73 -18.65 11.90
C ASN A 127 -16.86 -19.50 13.19
N CYS A 128 -17.20 -18.81 14.28
CA CYS A 128 -17.28 -19.36 15.62
C CYS A 128 -18.63 -18.99 16.25
N SER A 129 -19.70 -19.60 15.75
CA SER A 129 -21.02 -19.42 16.36
C SER A 129 -21.06 -20.12 17.70
N VAL A 130 -21.42 -19.36 18.72
CA VAL A 130 -21.62 -19.84 20.08
C VAL A 130 -23.10 -20.17 20.31
N TYR A 131 -23.98 -19.43 19.62
CA TYR A 131 -25.41 -19.59 19.73
C TYR A 131 -25.98 -20.25 18.46
N PRO A 132 -27.02 -21.09 18.57
CA PRO A 132 -27.83 -21.32 19.78
C PRO A 132 -27.28 -22.39 20.74
N GLU A 133 -26.24 -23.16 20.40
CA GLU A 133 -25.81 -24.30 21.21
C GLU A 133 -25.47 -23.93 22.67
N ALA A 134 -24.87 -22.77 22.87
CA ALA A 134 -24.44 -22.33 24.19
C ALA A 134 -25.57 -22.02 25.17
N LEU A 135 -26.82 -21.92 24.72
CA LEU A 135 -27.99 -21.83 25.60
C LEU A 135 -28.16 -23.07 26.50
N LYS A 136 -27.58 -24.21 26.10
CA LYS A 136 -27.63 -25.47 26.85
C LYS A 136 -26.29 -25.80 27.53
N TRP A 137 -25.31 -24.92 27.46
CA TRP A 137 -23.99 -25.17 28.03
C TRP A 137 -23.99 -24.90 29.53
N GLY A 138 -23.44 -25.84 30.29
CA GLY A 138 -22.98 -25.58 31.66
C GLY A 138 -21.58 -24.97 31.66
N VAL A 139 -21.13 -24.55 32.84
CA VAL A 139 -19.83 -23.89 33.08
C VAL A 139 -18.66 -24.61 32.40
N THR A 140 -18.55 -25.94 32.54
CA THR A 140 -17.45 -26.72 31.95
C THR A 140 -17.37 -26.61 30.42
N LYS A 141 -18.53 -26.56 29.74
CA LYS A 141 -18.57 -26.42 28.28
C LYS A 141 -18.17 -25.02 27.82
N TRP A 142 -18.56 -23.98 28.57
CA TRP A 142 -18.12 -22.61 28.31
C TRP A 142 -16.61 -22.46 28.44
N ILE A 143 -16.03 -23.02 29.51
CA ILE A 143 -14.58 -23.01 29.75
C ILE A 143 -13.84 -23.74 28.61
N SER A 144 -14.28 -24.97 28.26
CA SER A 144 -13.68 -25.75 27.16
C SER A 144 -13.77 -24.99 25.83
N TRP A 145 -14.93 -24.42 25.48
CA TRP A 145 -15.07 -23.63 24.26
C TRP A 145 -14.16 -22.42 24.24
N PHE A 146 -14.04 -21.69 25.35
CA PHE A 146 -13.20 -20.49 25.40
C PHE A 146 -11.73 -20.86 25.18
N HIS A 147 -11.24 -21.93 25.83
CA HIS A 147 -9.88 -22.42 25.62
C HIS A 147 -9.61 -22.86 24.17
N GLU A 148 -10.53 -23.60 23.55
CA GLU A 148 -10.32 -24.18 22.21
C GLU A 148 -10.53 -23.18 21.08
N LYS A 149 -11.57 -22.35 21.20
CA LYS A 149 -12.03 -21.45 20.13
C LYS A 149 -11.79 -19.98 20.47
N GLY A 150 -12.15 -19.54 21.66
CA GLY A 150 -11.98 -18.15 22.10
C GLY A 150 -10.53 -17.68 21.98
N LEU A 151 -9.60 -18.41 22.61
CA LEU A 151 -8.17 -18.11 22.56
C LEU A 151 -7.59 -18.18 21.14
N SER A 152 -8.09 -19.10 20.30
CA SER A 152 -7.68 -19.20 18.90
C SER A 152 -8.09 -17.95 18.10
N CYS A 153 -9.28 -17.42 18.35
CA CYS A 153 -9.77 -16.19 17.73
C CYS A 153 -8.94 -14.97 18.17
N LEU A 154 -8.72 -14.82 19.49
CA LEU A 154 -7.85 -13.79 20.06
C LEU A 154 -6.44 -13.83 19.44
N LYS A 155 -5.84 -15.03 19.34
CA LYS A 155 -4.53 -15.20 18.72
C LYS A 155 -4.52 -14.76 17.24
N LYS A 156 -5.58 -15.06 16.48
CA LYS A 156 -5.71 -14.61 15.08
C LYS A 156 -5.81 -13.09 15.00
N ASP A 157 -6.55 -12.44 15.89
CA ASP A 157 -6.67 -10.99 15.91
C ASP A 157 -5.34 -10.31 16.21
N PHE A 158 -4.59 -10.83 17.20
CA PHE A 158 -3.23 -10.35 17.48
C PHE A 158 -2.30 -10.49 16.26
N GLN A 159 -2.32 -11.64 15.58
CA GLN A 159 -1.53 -11.85 14.37
C GLN A 159 -1.91 -10.88 13.24
N LYS A 160 -3.22 -10.64 13.04
CA LYS A 160 -3.72 -9.65 12.08
C LYS A 160 -3.29 -8.24 12.44
N TYR A 161 -3.33 -7.88 13.73
CA TYR A 161 -2.90 -6.58 14.21
C TYR A 161 -1.41 -6.36 13.95
N ILE A 162 -0.54 -7.28 14.36
CA ILE A 162 0.91 -7.17 14.13
C ILE A 162 1.23 -7.06 12.64
N ALA A 163 0.55 -7.83 11.78
CA ALA A 163 0.71 -7.72 10.33
C ALA A 163 0.24 -6.35 9.79
N SER A 164 -0.86 -5.82 10.30
CA SER A 164 -1.40 -4.51 9.93
C SER A 164 -0.50 -3.37 10.40
N ALA A 165 -0.01 -3.41 11.63
CA ALA A 165 0.95 -2.43 12.17
C ALA A 165 2.24 -2.40 11.35
N ARG A 166 2.79 -3.59 11.01
CA ARG A 166 3.93 -3.71 10.10
C ARG A 166 3.67 -3.08 8.72
N LYS A 167 2.49 -3.33 8.15
CA LYS A 167 2.09 -2.75 6.86
C LYS A 167 1.97 -1.23 6.96
N ALA A 168 1.31 -0.72 7.99
CA ALA A 168 1.11 0.70 8.22
C ALA A 168 2.45 1.45 8.35
N TYR A 169 3.38 0.91 9.15
CA TYR A 169 4.74 1.45 9.25
C TYR A 169 5.43 1.52 7.88
N ARG A 170 5.45 0.41 7.15
CA ARG A 170 6.12 0.33 5.85
C ARG A 170 5.53 1.33 4.86
N ASP A 171 4.20 1.39 4.77
CA ASP A 171 3.51 2.25 3.83
C ASP A 171 3.74 3.74 4.19
N TYR A 172 3.78 4.08 5.49
CA TYR A 172 4.14 5.41 5.99
C TYR A 172 5.58 5.79 5.62
N MET A 173 6.56 4.98 5.99
CA MET A 173 7.97 5.27 5.69
C MET A 173 8.23 5.33 4.19
N LEU A 174 7.57 4.49 3.39
CA LEU A 174 7.67 4.55 1.94
C LEU A 174 7.13 5.88 1.41
N SER A 175 6.03 6.38 1.96
CA SER A 175 5.51 7.70 1.58
C SER A 175 6.51 8.82 1.87
N CYS A 176 7.19 8.78 3.03
CA CYS A 176 8.24 9.74 3.37
C CYS A 176 9.41 9.71 2.37
N VAL A 177 9.87 8.53 1.97
CA VAL A 177 10.93 8.39 0.95
C VAL A 177 10.45 8.92 -0.42
N LEU A 178 9.21 8.63 -0.81
CA LEU A 178 8.65 9.13 -2.07
C LEU A 178 8.50 10.65 -2.08
N GLU A 179 8.20 11.28 -0.95
CA GLU A 179 8.20 12.75 -0.82
C GLU A 179 9.59 13.35 -1.04
N MET A 180 10.67 12.70 -0.57
CA MET A 180 12.03 13.15 -0.86
C MET A 180 12.37 13.03 -2.36
N ASN A 181 11.83 12.02 -3.05
CA ASN A 181 12.00 11.93 -4.49
C ASN A 181 11.30 13.09 -5.24
N LYS A 182 10.16 13.58 -4.71
CA LYS A 182 9.49 14.76 -5.28
C LYS A 182 10.28 16.05 -5.02
N SER A 183 10.91 16.19 -3.84
CA SER A 183 11.75 17.36 -3.56
C SER A 183 12.94 17.45 -4.51
N TYR A 184 13.57 16.33 -4.88
CA TYR A 184 14.61 16.30 -5.93
C TYR A 184 14.15 16.86 -7.27
N ALA A 185 12.98 16.41 -7.74
CA ALA A 185 12.42 16.90 -9.00
C ALA A 185 12.17 18.42 -8.95
N LYS A 186 11.72 18.93 -7.79
CA LYS A 186 11.48 20.35 -7.60
C LYS A 186 12.77 21.16 -7.48
N GLU A 187 13.72 20.74 -6.64
CA GLU A 187 14.89 21.53 -6.24
C GLU A 187 16.03 21.46 -7.27
N PHE A 188 16.32 20.29 -7.85
CA PHE A 188 17.46 20.13 -8.77
C PHE A 188 17.03 20.07 -10.23
N CYS A 189 15.97 19.32 -10.57
CA CYS A 189 15.54 19.21 -11.97
C CYS A 189 14.97 20.52 -12.54
N SER A 190 14.55 21.45 -11.69
CA SER A 190 13.99 22.75 -12.10
C SER A 190 15.03 23.87 -12.23
N ARG A 191 16.32 23.57 -12.08
CA ARG A 191 17.39 24.58 -12.23
C ARG A 191 17.40 25.15 -13.65
N PRO A 192 17.56 26.48 -13.83
CA PRO A 192 17.50 27.11 -15.15
C PRO A 192 18.44 26.49 -16.18
N TRP A 193 19.71 26.27 -15.82
CA TRP A 193 20.70 25.68 -16.74
C TRP A 193 20.33 24.25 -17.13
N LYS A 194 19.71 23.49 -16.22
CA LYS A 194 19.32 22.10 -16.46
C LYS A 194 18.12 22.02 -17.39
N LEU A 195 17.14 22.91 -17.20
CA LEU A 195 15.99 23.06 -18.10
C LEU A 195 16.43 23.49 -19.51
N TYR A 196 17.38 24.42 -19.59
CA TYR A 196 17.96 24.87 -20.86
C TYR A 196 18.70 23.74 -21.59
N ASP A 197 19.62 23.06 -20.90
CA ASP A 197 20.35 21.92 -21.47
C ASP A 197 19.38 20.82 -21.94
N ASP A 198 18.37 20.49 -21.13
CA ASP A 198 17.33 19.52 -21.48
C ASP A 198 16.56 19.94 -22.74
N TYR A 199 16.18 21.22 -22.86
CA TYR A 199 15.49 21.74 -24.05
C TYR A 199 16.38 21.64 -25.29
N VAL A 200 17.61 22.13 -25.22
CA VAL A 200 18.56 22.14 -26.35
C VAL A 200 18.88 20.73 -26.79
N CYS A 201 19.26 19.85 -25.87
CA CYS A 201 19.69 18.49 -26.19
C CYS A 201 18.54 17.62 -26.69
N LYS A 202 17.34 17.70 -26.10
CA LYS A 202 16.15 16.97 -26.59
C LYS A 202 15.67 17.48 -27.95
N LYS A 203 15.80 18.79 -28.21
CA LYS A 203 15.47 19.35 -29.53
C LYS A 203 16.46 18.85 -30.60
N TRP A 204 17.75 18.82 -30.28
CA TRP A 204 18.77 18.27 -31.17
C TRP A 204 18.63 16.78 -31.40
N GLU A 205 18.29 15.99 -30.37
CA GLU A 205 18.01 14.55 -30.50
C GLU A 205 16.90 14.26 -31.52
N LYS A 206 15.87 15.11 -31.58
CA LYS A 206 14.73 14.95 -32.49
C LYS A 206 14.95 15.52 -33.89
N ARG A 207 15.75 16.59 -34.02
CA ARG A 207 15.80 17.44 -35.24
C ARG A 207 17.22 17.77 -35.72
N GLY A 208 18.24 17.21 -35.09
CA GLY A 208 19.63 17.47 -35.43
C GLY A 208 19.98 16.95 -36.83
N SER A 209 20.64 17.79 -37.63
CA SER A 209 21.16 17.40 -38.95
C SER A 209 22.66 17.12 -38.87
N ARG A 210 23.09 16.04 -39.54
CA ARG A 210 24.53 15.73 -39.74
C ARG A 210 25.22 16.74 -40.65
N ASP A 211 24.46 17.38 -41.53
CA ASP A 211 24.95 18.37 -42.49
C ASP A 211 25.17 19.75 -41.83
N SER A 212 24.85 19.90 -40.54
CA SER A 212 25.07 21.14 -39.81
C SER A 212 26.57 21.37 -39.59
N PRO A 213 27.11 22.58 -39.88
CA PRO A 213 28.47 22.96 -39.51
C PRO A 213 28.77 22.81 -38.00
N PHE A 214 27.73 22.76 -37.16
CA PHE A 214 27.83 22.59 -35.70
C PHE A 214 27.59 21.14 -35.24
N TYR A 215 27.49 20.17 -36.14
CA TYR A 215 27.11 18.80 -35.78
C TYR A 215 28.02 18.18 -34.73
N VAL A 216 29.34 18.31 -34.90
CA VAL A 216 30.35 17.74 -33.98
C VAL A 216 30.20 18.32 -32.57
N ILE A 217 30.06 19.64 -32.49
CA ILE A 217 29.81 20.39 -31.26
C ILE A 217 28.54 19.91 -30.55
N MET A 218 27.42 19.88 -31.28
CA MET A 218 26.13 19.53 -30.70
C MET A 218 26.09 18.06 -30.26
N ARG A 219 26.78 17.19 -31.00
CA ARG A 219 26.94 15.78 -30.63
C ARG A 219 27.73 15.63 -29.33
N LEU A 220 28.82 16.37 -29.16
CA LEU A 220 29.60 16.34 -27.93
C LEU A 220 28.77 16.85 -26.75
N GLN A 221 28.12 18.00 -26.88
CA GLN A 221 27.26 18.58 -25.85
C GLN A 221 26.14 17.62 -25.45
N TRP A 222 25.49 16.97 -26.44
CA TRP A 222 24.47 15.96 -26.18
C TRP A 222 25.01 14.75 -25.43
N CYS A 223 26.19 14.24 -25.81
CA CYS A 223 26.84 13.12 -25.12
C CYS A 223 27.18 13.48 -23.66
N GLN A 224 27.72 14.67 -23.41
CA GLN A 224 28.02 15.19 -22.07
C GLN A 224 26.75 15.30 -21.23
N TRP A 225 25.71 15.94 -21.76
CA TRP A 225 24.40 16.06 -21.14
C TRP A 225 23.78 14.70 -20.81
N ALA A 226 23.77 13.77 -21.77
CA ALA A 226 23.18 12.43 -21.60
C ALA A 226 23.92 11.64 -20.51
N ASN A 227 25.26 11.67 -20.52
CA ASN A 227 26.08 11.02 -19.51
C ASN A 227 25.88 11.63 -18.11
N ARG A 228 25.86 12.97 -18.00
CA ARG A 228 25.58 13.68 -16.75
C ARG A 228 24.21 13.28 -16.20
N ASN A 229 23.16 13.40 -17.00
CA ASN A 229 21.80 13.06 -16.58
C ASN A 229 21.67 11.58 -16.17
N ARG A 230 22.34 10.66 -16.87
CA ARG A 230 22.36 9.24 -16.50
C ARG A 230 23.01 9.03 -15.13
N ARG A 231 24.19 9.63 -14.92
CA ARG A 231 24.96 9.50 -13.68
C ARG A 231 24.19 10.04 -12.48
N GLU A 232 23.66 11.27 -12.60
CA GLU A 232 22.90 11.93 -11.53
C GLU A 232 21.63 11.14 -11.16
N LYS A 233 20.90 10.64 -12.18
CA LYS A 233 19.72 9.80 -11.95
C LYS A 233 20.07 8.50 -11.24
N GLU A 234 21.17 7.86 -11.61
CA GLU A 234 21.58 6.61 -10.97
C GLU A 234 22.05 6.85 -9.53
N GLN A 235 22.84 7.90 -9.29
CA GLN A 235 23.24 8.31 -7.93
C GLN A 235 22.01 8.59 -7.05
N TRP A 236 21.04 9.35 -7.56
CA TRP A 236 19.80 9.63 -6.83
C TRP A 236 18.97 8.38 -6.55
N LYS A 237 18.80 7.53 -7.57
CA LYS A 237 18.09 6.26 -7.46
C LYS A 237 18.73 5.35 -6.41
N ASN A 238 20.06 5.24 -6.42
CA ASN A 238 20.80 4.44 -5.44
C ASN A 238 20.60 4.98 -4.03
N LEU A 239 20.70 6.30 -3.84
CA LEU A 239 20.42 6.93 -2.55
C LEU A 239 19.01 6.59 -2.05
N MET A 240 17.98 6.74 -2.90
CA MET A 240 16.61 6.42 -2.51
C MET A 240 16.41 4.93 -2.19
N GLN A 241 17.09 4.03 -2.90
CA GLN A 241 17.07 2.59 -2.62
C GLN A 241 17.75 2.26 -1.30
N GLU A 242 18.89 2.88 -0.99
CA GLU A 242 19.59 2.74 0.28
C GLU A 242 18.73 3.24 1.44
N MET A 243 18.13 4.42 1.29
CA MET A 243 17.22 4.99 2.28
C MET A 243 15.97 4.11 2.47
N ALA A 244 15.36 3.62 1.40
CA ALA A 244 14.24 2.68 1.51
C ALA A 244 14.66 1.37 2.20
N LYS A 245 15.83 0.82 1.86
CA LYS A 245 16.35 -0.39 2.51
C LYS A 245 16.59 -0.14 4.01
N LYS A 246 17.12 1.01 4.39
CA LYS A 246 17.41 1.36 5.79
C LYS A 246 16.14 1.60 6.60
N TYR A 247 15.20 2.40 6.09
CA TYR A 247 14.07 2.93 6.86
C TYR A 247 12.70 2.29 6.56
N VAL A 248 12.46 1.80 5.34
CA VAL A 248 11.14 1.22 4.96
C VAL A 248 11.05 -0.25 5.35
N ASN A 249 12.16 -0.98 5.26
CA ASN A 249 12.19 -2.34 5.75
C ASN A 249 12.23 -2.36 7.28
N VAL A 250 11.06 -2.46 7.89
CA VAL A 250 10.87 -2.47 9.34
C VAL A 250 11.75 -3.47 10.10
N LEU A 251 12.20 -4.56 9.46
CA LEU A 251 13.08 -5.56 10.10
C LEU A 251 14.50 -5.03 10.36
N ASN A 252 14.88 -3.97 9.64
CA ASN A 252 16.16 -3.30 9.81
C ASN A 252 16.11 -2.25 10.94
N CYS A 253 14.92 -1.88 11.43
CA CYS A 253 14.71 -1.01 12.57
C CYS A 253 14.86 -1.84 13.87
N PRO A 254 15.88 -1.60 14.71
CA PRO A 254 16.03 -2.27 15.99
C PRO A 254 14.82 -2.03 16.91
N ASP A 255 14.38 -0.78 17.00
CA ASP A 255 13.27 -0.37 17.88
C ASP A 255 11.98 -1.11 17.57
N TYR A 256 11.68 -1.38 16.29
CA TYR A 256 10.53 -2.21 15.93
C TYR A 256 10.67 -3.66 16.38
N ARG A 257 11.88 -4.24 16.31
CA ARG A 257 12.09 -5.63 16.73
C ARG A 257 11.87 -5.76 18.23
N ASP A 258 12.39 -4.80 18.99
CA ASP A 258 12.23 -4.72 20.43
C ASP A 258 10.76 -4.48 20.78
N TRP A 259 10.13 -3.48 20.16
CA TRP A 259 8.69 -3.23 20.28
C TRP A 259 7.86 -4.50 20.02
N LYS A 260 8.12 -5.23 18.93
CA LYS A 260 7.37 -6.44 18.59
C LYS A 260 7.57 -7.54 19.63
N LYS A 261 8.79 -7.71 20.14
CA LYS A 261 9.11 -8.68 21.19
C LYS A 261 8.35 -8.33 22.46
N ASP A 262 8.44 -7.07 22.89
CA ASP A 262 7.77 -6.55 24.07
C ASP A 262 6.25 -6.71 23.97
N LYS A 263 5.65 -6.38 22.82
CA LYS A 263 4.20 -6.57 22.60
C LYS A 263 3.80 -8.04 22.60
N MET A 264 4.63 -8.91 22.06
CA MET A 264 4.37 -10.35 22.08
C MET A 264 4.40 -10.90 23.51
N ASP A 265 5.34 -10.46 24.33
CA ASP A 265 5.47 -10.94 25.71
C ASP A 265 4.38 -10.34 26.61
N PHE A 266 4.07 -9.06 26.46
CA PHE A 266 2.89 -8.45 27.08
C PHE A 266 1.61 -9.21 26.71
N TYR A 267 1.39 -9.49 25.42
CA TYR A 267 0.17 -10.15 24.96
C TYR A 267 0.01 -11.56 25.53
N LYS A 268 1.10 -12.32 25.65
CA LYS A 268 1.07 -13.65 26.27
C LYS A 268 0.64 -13.57 27.72
N GLU A 269 1.17 -12.59 28.47
CA GLU A 269 0.83 -12.44 29.88
C GLU A 269 -0.60 -11.92 30.07
N TRP A 270 -1.00 -10.91 29.30
CA TRP A 270 -2.37 -10.44 29.24
C TRP A 270 -3.35 -11.57 28.90
N LEU A 271 -3.02 -12.45 27.95
CA LEU A 271 -3.91 -13.55 27.58
C LEU A 271 -4.14 -14.51 28.76
N ARG A 272 -3.13 -14.74 29.60
CA ARG A 272 -3.25 -15.59 30.80
C ARG A 272 -4.13 -14.93 31.85
N THR A 273 -3.87 -13.66 32.17
CA THR A 273 -4.63 -12.92 33.18
C THR A 273 -6.07 -12.70 32.73
N PHE A 274 -6.29 -12.31 31.47
CA PHE A 274 -7.59 -12.17 30.84
C PHE A 274 -8.38 -13.48 30.86
N THR A 275 -7.75 -14.61 30.50
CA THR A 275 -8.43 -15.92 30.53
C THR A 275 -8.88 -16.28 31.94
N LYS A 276 -8.03 -16.07 32.94
CA LYS A 276 -8.36 -16.35 34.34
C LYS A 276 -9.53 -15.50 34.81
N ALA A 277 -9.50 -14.19 34.54
CA ALA A 277 -10.58 -13.27 34.87
C ALA A 277 -11.89 -13.66 34.17
N TRP A 278 -11.84 -13.86 32.84
CA TRP A 278 -13.00 -14.24 32.03
C TRP A 278 -13.70 -15.51 32.54
N ILE A 279 -12.94 -16.49 33.01
CA ILE A 279 -13.47 -17.73 33.60
C ILE A 279 -14.01 -17.49 35.02
N THR A 280 -13.28 -16.74 35.85
CA THR A 280 -13.63 -16.51 37.26
C THR A 280 -14.91 -15.68 37.38
N ASP A 281 -15.07 -14.70 36.51
CA ASP A 281 -16.23 -13.80 36.48
C ASP A 281 -17.42 -14.39 35.69
N GLU A 282 -17.29 -15.63 35.23
CA GLU A 282 -18.27 -16.33 34.40
C GLU A 282 -18.78 -15.46 33.24
N GLN A 283 -17.88 -14.85 32.48
CA GLN A 283 -18.20 -13.75 31.54
C GLN A 283 -19.29 -14.09 30.50
N TRP A 284 -19.48 -15.40 30.23
CA TRP A 284 -20.57 -15.90 29.39
C TRP A 284 -21.98 -15.57 29.91
N THR A 285 -22.15 -15.37 31.23
CA THR A 285 -23.42 -14.96 31.84
C THR A 285 -23.83 -13.58 31.33
N LYS A 286 -22.90 -12.62 31.36
CA LYS A 286 -23.07 -11.28 30.79
C LYS A 286 -23.34 -11.34 29.28
N TRP A 287 -22.58 -12.14 28.54
CA TRP A 287 -22.83 -12.33 27.10
C TRP A 287 -24.23 -12.86 26.81
N THR A 288 -24.71 -13.80 27.62
CA THR A 288 -26.05 -14.38 27.48
C THR A 288 -27.13 -13.33 27.71
N GLU A 289 -26.96 -12.49 28.72
CA GLU A 289 -27.91 -11.43 29.04
C GLU A 289 -27.92 -10.32 27.97
N GLU A 290 -26.75 -9.83 27.57
CA GLU A 290 -26.62 -8.83 26.50
C GLU A 290 -27.21 -9.32 25.18
N ARG A 291 -27.03 -10.61 24.85
CA ARG A 291 -27.68 -11.22 23.69
C ARG A 291 -29.20 -11.20 23.79
N LYS A 292 -29.79 -11.50 24.96
CA LYS A 292 -31.25 -11.42 25.13
C LYS A 292 -31.74 -10.00 24.86
N GLN A 293 -31.06 -9.00 25.43
CA GLN A 293 -31.38 -7.59 25.21
C GLN A 293 -31.24 -7.20 23.73
N TYR A 294 -30.18 -7.65 23.06
CA TYR A 294 -29.98 -7.45 21.62
C TYR A 294 -31.10 -8.06 20.76
N ILE A 295 -31.60 -9.24 21.12
CA ILE A 295 -32.72 -9.87 20.40
C ILE A 295 -34.04 -9.14 20.65
N LEU A 296 -34.28 -8.69 21.89
CA LEU A 296 -35.48 -7.92 22.24
C LEU A 296 -35.54 -6.59 21.47
N THR A 297 -34.41 -5.90 21.36
CA THR A 297 -34.30 -4.63 20.63
C THR A 297 -34.34 -4.77 19.11
N LYS A 298 -34.01 -5.95 18.56
CA LYS A 298 -34.08 -6.23 17.11
C LYS A 298 -35.40 -6.82 16.62
N LYS A 299 -36.34 -7.21 17.50
CA LYS A 299 -37.69 -7.59 17.07
C LYS A 299 -38.47 -6.31 16.73
N PRO A 300 -38.88 -6.08 15.47
CA PRO A 300 -39.84 -5.02 15.17
C PRO A 300 -41.18 -5.38 15.82
N ASP A 301 -41.89 -4.38 16.35
CA ASP A 301 -43.22 -4.46 16.94
C ASP A 301 -44.22 -5.24 16.06
N THR A 302 -44.22 -6.57 16.15
CA THR A 302 -45.20 -7.42 15.47
C THR A 302 -46.25 -7.95 16.44
N GLN A 303 -46.40 -7.31 17.61
CA GLN A 303 -47.45 -7.62 18.58
C GLN A 303 -47.95 -6.35 19.29
N LYS A 304 -48.44 -5.37 18.52
CA LYS A 304 -49.38 -4.36 19.01
C LYS A 304 -50.52 -4.14 18.01
N SER A 305 -51.45 -5.08 17.97
CA SER A 305 -52.84 -4.82 17.55
C SER A 305 -53.80 -5.86 18.14
N ALA A 306 -53.79 -6.01 19.46
CA ALA A 306 -54.97 -6.48 20.17
C ALA A 306 -55.94 -5.29 20.33
N GLY A 307 -56.66 -4.97 19.26
CA GLY A 307 -57.71 -3.95 19.24
C GLY A 307 -59.11 -4.58 19.18
N LYS A 308 -59.79 -4.63 20.32
CA LYS A 308 -61.25 -4.86 20.44
C LYS A 308 -62.04 -3.88 19.56
N LYS A 309 -63.10 -4.32 18.87
CA LYS A 309 -64.57 -4.10 19.12
C LYS A 309 -65.42 -4.50 17.87
N PRO A 310 -66.78 -4.51 17.91
CA PRO A 310 -67.68 -5.57 18.37
C PRO A 310 -68.60 -6.17 17.26
N ALA A 311 -69.46 -7.12 17.67
CA ALA A 311 -70.38 -7.94 16.89
C ALA A 311 -71.58 -7.22 16.22
N ALA A 312 -72.12 -7.82 15.14
CA ALA A 312 -73.56 -8.05 14.95
C ALA A 312 -73.88 -9.06 13.80
N LYS A 313 -74.57 -10.16 14.19
CA LYS A 313 -75.75 -10.87 13.58
C LYS A 313 -75.75 -11.16 12.05
N LYS A 314 -76.22 -12.30 11.52
CA LYS A 314 -77.17 -13.33 11.99
C LYS A 314 -77.24 -14.48 10.94
N THR A 315 -77.43 -15.73 11.38
CA THR A 315 -78.23 -16.86 10.77
C THR A 315 -77.87 -17.33 9.34
N THR A 316 -77.86 -18.62 8.94
CA THR A 316 -78.67 -19.79 9.34
C THR A 316 -78.12 -21.08 8.68
N THR A 317 -78.15 -22.20 9.42
CA THR A 317 -78.46 -23.59 9.01
C THR A 317 -77.65 -24.44 8.01
N LYS A 318 -77.38 -25.67 8.50
CA LYS A 318 -77.52 -27.03 7.91
C LYS A 318 -76.30 -27.71 7.25
N LYS A 319 -75.77 -28.70 7.99
CA LYS A 319 -75.21 -29.99 7.53
C LYS A 319 -76.31 -30.78 6.76
N PRO A 320 -75.99 -31.69 5.82
CA PRO A 320 -75.38 -33.00 6.12
C PRO A 320 -74.30 -33.43 5.08
N ALA A 321 -73.18 -34.06 5.42
CA ALA A 321 -72.97 -35.51 5.62
C ALA A 321 -73.58 -36.46 4.57
N THR A 322 -72.77 -37.06 3.69
CA THR A 322 -72.72 -38.51 3.32
C THR A 322 -71.70 -38.71 2.17
N LYS A 323 -70.63 -39.50 2.35
CA LYS A 323 -70.43 -40.96 2.16
C LYS A 323 -69.73 -41.29 0.82
N LYS A 324 -68.61 -42.03 0.96
CA LYS A 324 -68.08 -43.13 0.11
C LYS A 324 -67.87 -42.81 -1.39
N THR A 325 -66.78 -43.19 -2.05
CA THR A 325 -66.28 -44.58 -2.18
C THR A 325 -64.88 -44.58 -2.82
N THR A 326 -64.06 -45.50 -2.32
CA THR A 326 -62.85 -46.09 -2.89
C THR A 326 -62.92 -46.37 -4.40
N THR A 327 -61.84 -46.14 -5.15
CA THR A 327 -61.37 -47.10 -6.17
C THR A 327 -59.85 -47.00 -6.34
N GLN A 328 -59.19 -48.11 -6.07
CA GLN A 328 -57.78 -48.40 -6.38
C GLN A 328 -57.58 -48.72 -7.87
N LYS A 329 -56.30 -48.81 -8.26
CA LYS A 329 -55.70 -49.45 -9.46
C LYS A 329 -55.62 -48.51 -10.68
N LYS A 330 -54.54 -48.48 -11.45
CA LYS A 330 -53.38 -49.39 -11.56
C LYS A 330 -52.23 -48.64 -12.29
N ASN A 331 -51.01 -49.03 -11.95
CA ASN A 331 -49.81 -49.11 -12.79
C ASN A 331 -50.05 -49.10 -14.31
N VAL A 332 -49.20 -48.38 -15.06
CA VAL A 332 -48.42 -48.94 -16.18
C VAL A 332 -47.06 -48.22 -16.28
N LYS A 333 -45.99 -49.02 -16.22
CA LYS A 333 -44.61 -48.72 -16.64
C LYS A 333 -44.56 -48.45 -18.14
N THR A 334 -43.74 -47.50 -18.55
CA THR A 334 -42.71 -47.75 -19.57
C THR A 334 -41.46 -46.97 -19.20
#